data_AF-A0A1S0UD22-F1
#
_entry.id   AF-A0A1S0UD22-F1
#
_cell.length_a   1.000
_cell.length_b   1.000
_cell.length_c   1.000
_cell.angle_alpha   90.00
_cell.angle_beta   90.00
_cell.angle_gamma   90.00
#
_symmetry.space_group_name_H-M   'P 1'
#
loop_
_entity.id
_entity.type
_entity.pdbx_description
1 polymer ?
#
loop_
_entity_poly.entity_id
_entity_poly.type
_entity_poly.pdbx_seq_one_letter_code
_entity_poly.pdbx_strand_id
1 'polypeptide(L)' 'MQTKKEHSQHLETQKVNNCSWLGCEMKFCSSSVLRQHYKIHQSKPQCENCGYLFPNNRTLRIHQQQCHGHN' A
#
# COMPACT_ATOMS: atom_id res chain seq x y z
N MET A 1 14.26 16.56 36.21
CA MET A 1 13.08 17.32 35.75
C MET A 1 13.27 17.62 34.27
N GLN A 2 12.30 17.19 33.47
CA GLN A 2 12.09 17.39 32.02
C GLN A 2 13.27 17.79 31.11
N THR A 3 13.58 16.85 30.21
CA THR A 3 14.32 17.03 28.96
C THR A 3 13.70 18.14 28.10
N LYS A 4 14.31 19.32 28.11
CA LYS A 4 14.02 20.36 27.11
C LYS A 4 14.94 20.12 25.93
N LYS A 5 14.58 19.14 25.09
CA LYS A 5 15.22 18.97 23.78
C LYS A 5 14.62 20.03 22.88
N GLU A 6 15.41 21.08 22.69
CA GLU A 6 15.10 22.28 21.98
C GLU A 6 14.61 21.99 20.56
N HIS A 7 13.61 22.77 20.20
CA HIS A 7 12.92 22.79 18.93
C HIS A 7 13.84 23.45 17.89
N SER A 8 13.88 22.81 16.70
CA SER A 8 14.23 23.42 15.42
C SER A 8 15.70 23.77 15.18
N GLN A 9 16.42 22.86 14.51
CA GLN A 9 17.28 23.16 13.34
C GLN A 9 17.96 21.88 12.82
N HIS A 10 17.39 21.25 11.78
CA HIS A 10 18.17 20.81 10.63
C HIS A 10 17.24 20.47 9.44
N LEU A 11 17.24 21.37 8.45
CA LEU A 11 16.66 21.15 7.13
C LEU A 11 17.64 20.30 6.31
N GLU A 12 17.82 19.05 6.72
CA GLU A 12 18.56 18.07 5.93
C GLU A 12 17.56 17.05 5.42
N THR A 13 17.11 17.29 4.19
CA THR A 13 16.72 16.26 3.23
C THR A 13 16.08 15.02 3.87
N GLN A 14 14.97 15.19 4.59
CA GLN A 14 14.12 14.04 4.86
C GLN A 14 13.65 13.59 3.49
N LYS A 15 14.26 12.52 2.98
CA LYS A 15 13.91 11.92 1.70
C LYS A 15 12.47 11.46 1.79
N VAL A 16 11.55 12.36 1.44
CA VAL A 16 10.12 12.10 1.50
C VAL A 16 9.83 11.10 0.40
N ASN A 17 9.40 9.91 0.78
CA ASN A 17 9.07 8.88 -0.19
C ASN A 17 7.62 9.12 -0.62
N ASN A 18 7.47 9.59 -1.86
CA ASN A 18 6.15 9.78 -2.48
C ASN A 18 5.56 8.43 -2.88
N CYS A 19 4.24 8.33 -2.84
CA CYS A 19 3.55 7.26 -3.53
C CYS A 19 3.65 7.48 -5.03
N SER A 20 4.07 6.45 -5.77
CA SER A 20 4.18 6.47 -7.23
C SER A 20 2.89 6.00 -7.92
N TRP A 21 1.79 5.85 -7.17
CA TRP A 21 0.51 5.40 -7.71
C TRP A 21 -0.22 6.55 -8.42
N LEU A 22 -0.76 6.29 -9.61
CA LEU A 22 -1.44 7.29 -10.41
C LEU A 22 -2.68 7.82 -9.66
N GLY A 23 -2.74 9.13 -9.44
CA GLY A 23 -3.79 9.78 -8.65
C GLY A 23 -3.59 9.74 -7.13
N CYS A 24 -2.45 9.27 -6.64
CA CYS A 24 -2.09 9.35 -5.21
C CYS A 24 -0.97 10.37 -4.98
N GLU A 25 -1.25 11.42 -4.20
CA GLU A 25 -0.28 12.47 -3.88
C GLU A 25 0.27 12.35 -2.44
N MET A 26 0.10 11.18 -1.82
CA MET A 26 0.52 10.94 -0.44
C MET A 26 2.06 10.88 -0.32
N LYS A 27 2.58 11.57 0.69
CA LYS A 27 4.00 11.69 0.98
C LYS A 27 4.30 11.18 2.38
N PHE A 28 5.34 10.37 2.52
CA PHE A 28 5.71 9.74 3.79
C PHE A 28 7.15 10.02 4.17
N CYS A 29 7.38 10.32 5.45
CA CYS A 29 8.73 10.56 5.98
C CYS A 29 9.56 9.27 6.10
N SER A 30 8.94 8.09 5.97
CA SER A 30 9.58 6.79 6.14
C SER A 30 9.16 5.81 5.05
N SER A 31 10.13 5.05 4.53
CA SER A 31 9.91 4.00 3.53
C SER A 31 9.02 2.86 4.05
N SER A 32 9.12 2.52 5.34
CA SER A 32 8.27 1.49 5.98
C SER A 32 6.78 1.87 5.95
N VAL A 33 6.47 3.14 6.19
CA VAL A 33 5.09 3.64 6.17
C VAL A 33 4.58 3.71 4.73
N LEU A 34 5.39 4.19 3.78
CA LEU A 34 5.04 4.16 2.36
C LEU A 34 4.77 2.73 1.88
N ARG A 35 5.59 1.74 2.27
CA ARG A 35 5.39 0.34 1.90
C ARG A 35 4.09 -0.24 2.46
N GLN A 36 3.69 0.16 3.66
CA GLN A 36 2.38 -0.21 4.21
C GLN A 36 1.25 0.46 3.44
N HIS A 37 1.41 1.74 3.10
CA HIS A 37 0.46 2.47 2.28
C HIS A 37 0.30 1.86 0.87
N TYR A 38 1.35 1.36 0.22
CA TYR A 38 1.20 0.67 -1.07
C TYR A 38 0.22 -0.53 -1.04
N LYS A 39 -0.05 -1.11 0.13
CA LYS A 39 -1.05 -2.18 0.27
C LYS A 39 -2.50 -1.69 0.10
N ILE A 40 -2.77 -0.40 0.25
CA ILE A 40 -4.10 0.16 -0.02
C ILE A 40 -4.32 0.32 -1.54
N HIS A 41 -3.23 0.53 -2.28
CA HIS A 41 -3.24 0.66 -3.73
C HIS A 41 -3.22 -0.70 -4.44
N GLN A 42 -2.47 -1.66 -3.90
CA GLN A 42 -2.73 -3.07 -4.14
C GLN A 42 -4.03 -3.45 -3.43
N SER A 43 -5.15 -2.89 -3.90
CA SER A 43 -6.49 -3.28 -3.50
C SER A 43 -6.57 -4.80 -3.49
N LYS A 44 -7.29 -5.34 -2.51
CA LYS A 44 -7.54 -6.77 -2.35
C LYS A 44 -7.79 -7.42 -3.72
N PRO A 45 -7.10 -8.53 -4.05
CA PRO A 45 -7.23 -9.18 -5.35
C PRO A 45 -8.69 -9.41 -5.69
N GLN A 46 -9.15 -8.78 -6.77
CA GLN A 46 -10.52 -8.86 -7.23
C GLN A 46 -10.60 -9.86 -8.39
N CYS A 47 -11.64 -10.68 -8.41
CA CYS A 47 -11.93 -11.49 -9.59
C CYS A 47 -12.51 -10.61 -10.70
N GLU A 48 -11.91 -10.65 -11.89
CA GLU A 48 -12.39 -9.88 -13.05
C GLU A 48 -13.74 -10.40 -13.58
N ASN A 49 -14.05 -11.68 -13.38
CA ASN A 49 -15.27 -12.29 -13.92
C ASN A 49 -16.50 -12.12 -13.01
N CYS A 50 -16.32 -11.91 -11.70
CA CYS A 50 -17.44 -11.78 -10.75
C CYS A 50 -17.34 -10.56 -9.82
N GLY A 51 -16.23 -9.82 -9.83
CA GLY A 51 -16.01 -8.63 -9.00
C GLY A 51 -15.75 -8.91 -7.53
N TYR A 52 -15.66 -10.18 -7.10
CA TYR A 52 -15.49 -10.52 -5.69
C TYR A 52 -14.06 -10.22 -5.21
N LEU A 53 -13.94 -9.65 -4.01
CA LEU A 53 -12.68 -9.26 -3.38
C LEU A 53 -12.13 -10.40 -2.50
N PHE A 54 -10.88 -10.78 -2.73
CA PHE A 54 -10.20 -11.84 -2.00
C PHE A 54 -9.11 -11.29 -1.07
N PRO A 55 -8.82 -11.97 0.05
CA PRO A 55 -7.78 -11.53 0.99
C PRO A 55 -6.36 -11.68 0.43
N ASN A 56 -6.14 -12.54 -0.57
CA ASN A 56 -4.83 -12.78 -1.18
C ASN A 56 -4.95 -13.39 -2.59
N ASN A 57 -3.86 -13.32 -3.37
CA ASN A 57 -3.81 -13.81 -4.76
C ASN A 57 -3.98 -15.33 -4.86
N ARG A 58 -3.60 -16.10 -3.82
CA ARG A 58 -3.71 -17.56 -3.83
C ARG A 58 -5.18 -17.98 -3.83
N THR A 59 -5.99 -17.37 -2.97
CA THR A 59 -7.44 -17.64 -2.90
C THR A 59 -8.14 -17.17 -4.17
N LEU A 60 -7.78 -16.00 -4.71
CA LEU A 60 -8.31 -15.54 -6.00
C LEU A 60 -8.01 -16.53 -7.13
N ARG A 61 -6.77 -17.03 -7.24
CA ARG A 61 -6.37 -17.96 -8.30
C ARG A 61 -7.14 -19.29 -8.23
N ILE A 62 -7.35 -19.83 -7.02
CA ILE A 62 -8.17 -21.03 -6.82
C ILE A 62 -9.61 -20.77 -7.23
N HIS A 63 -10.18 -19.62 -6.82
CA HIS A 63 -11.52 -19.23 -7.22
C HIS A 63 -11.65 -19.11 -8.74
N GLN A 64 -10.70 -18.46 -9.43
CA GLN A 64 -10.72 -18.35 -10.89
C GLN A 64 -10.66 -19.72 -11.56
N GLN A 65 -9.83 -20.64 -11.08
CA GLN A 65 -9.77 -22.00 -11.63
C GLN A 65 -11.05 -22.81 -11.40
N GLN A 66 -11.66 -22.72 -10.22
CA GLN A 66 -12.83 -23.55 -9.89
C GLN A 66 -14.15 -22.96 -10.40
N CYS A 67 -14.29 -21.64 -10.38
CA CYS A 67 -15.53 -20.95 -10.71
C CYS A 67 -15.56 -20.50 -12.18
N HIS A 68 -14.40 -20.18 -12.76
CA HIS A 68 -14.28 -19.63 -14.11
C HIS A 68 -13.32 -20.43 -15.02
N GLY A 69 -12.79 -21.58 -14.55
CA GLY A 69 -11.81 -22.39 -15.28
C GLY A 69 -12.41 -23.43 -16.22
N HIS A 70 -13.69 -23.32 -16.57
CA HIS A 70 -14.30 -24.15 -17.61
C HIS A 70 -14.14 -23.45 -18.96
N ASN A 71 -13.25 -23.99 -19.80
CA ASN A 71 -13.18 -23.72 -21.23
C ASN A 71 -13.97 -24.80 -21.96
#